data_AF-A0A7W5AN07-F1
#
_entry.id   AF-A0A7W5AN07-F1
#
_cell.length_a   1.000
_cell.length_b   1.000
_cell.length_c   1.000
_cell.angle_alpha   90.00
_cell.angle_beta   90.00
_cell.angle_gamma   90.00
#
_symmetry.space_group_name_H-M   'P 1'
#
loop_
_entity.id
_entity.type
_entity.pdbx_description
1 polymer ?
#
loop_
_entity_poly.entity_id
_entity_poly.type
_entity_poly.pdbx_seq_one_letter_code
_entity_poly.pdbx_strand_id
1 'polypeptide(L)' 'MPRPPFEPDDEQQKVLLALVNLAAQRQAIEEQIDRLIVEAGRLRVPINRIAEAADLARKTIYRHLGKPMK' A
#
# COMPACT_ATOMS: atom_id res chain seq x y z
N MET A 1 12.03 -31.72 -12.13
CA MET A 1 13.32 -31.07 -12.44
C MET A 1 13.35 -29.72 -11.73
N PRO A 2 14.38 -29.41 -10.92
CA PRO A 2 14.53 -28.08 -10.33
C PRO A 2 14.78 -27.06 -11.44
N ARG A 3 14.20 -25.86 -11.34
CA ARG A 3 14.54 -24.76 -12.26
C ARG A 3 15.99 -24.32 -11.97
N PRO A 4 16.81 -24.07 -13.00
CA PRO A 4 18.14 -23.52 -12.79
C PRO A 4 18.05 -22.16 -12.09
N PRO A 5 19.10 -21.78 -11.32
CA PRO A 5 19.16 -20.46 -10.69
C PRO A 5 19.12 -19.36 -11.75
N PHE A 6 18.37 -18.31 -11.45
CA PHE A 6 18.26 -17.14 -12.31
C PHE A 6 19.41 -16.17 -12.00
N GLU A 7 20.25 -15.90 -12.99
CA GLU A 7 21.32 -14.91 -12.93
C GLU A 7 20.97 -13.77 -13.89
N PRO A 8 20.52 -12.59 -13.38
CA PRO A 8 20.13 -11.49 -14.23
C PRO A 8 21.36 -10.86 -14.90
N ASP A 9 21.19 -10.39 -16.13
CA ASP A 9 22.14 -9.47 -16.75
C ASP A 9 22.02 -8.05 -16.15
N ASP A 10 22.92 -7.15 -16.54
CA ASP A 10 22.97 -5.78 -16.00
C ASP A 10 21.68 -4.98 -16.24
N GLU A 11 21.00 -5.18 -17.37
CA GLU A 11 19.75 -4.47 -17.68
C GLU A 11 18.60 -5.02 -16.84
N GLN A 12 18.50 -6.35 -16.74
CA GLN A 12 17.54 -7.04 -15.89
C GLN A 12 17.73 -6.66 -14.42
N GLN A 13 18.98 -6.60 -13.95
CA GLN A 13 19.28 -6.23 -12.57
C GLN A 13 18.87 -4.78 -12.27
N LYS A 14 19.09 -3.85 -13.20
CA LYS A 14 18.60 -2.46 -13.06
C LYS A 14 17.08 -2.40 -12.95
N VAL A 15 16.35 -3.15 -13.77
CA VAL A 15 14.88 -3.20 -13.71
C VAL A 15 14.40 -3.79 -12.38
N LEU A 16 15.01 -4.89 -11.92
CA LEU A 16 14.66 -5.51 -10.64
C LEU A 16 14.91 -4.56 -9.47
N LEU A 17 16.04 -3.86 -9.46
CA LEU A 17 16.32 -2.85 -8.44
C LEU A 17 15.31 -1.70 -8.47
N ALA A 18 14.92 -1.23 -9.65
CA ALA A 18 13.88 -0.22 -9.79
C ALA A 18 12.53 -0.72 -9.23
N LEU A 19 12.15 -1.97 -9.52
CA LEU A 19 10.94 -2.58 -8.97
C LEU A 19 10.98 -2.69 -7.44
N VAL A 20 12.12 -3.09 -6.87
CA VAL A 20 12.29 -3.15 -5.40
C VAL A 20 12.11 -1.77 -4.77
N ASN A 21 12.73 -0.75 -5.37
CA ASN A 21 12.60 0.62 -4.88
C ASN A 21 11.16 1.14 -4.96
N LEU A 22 10.47 0.90 -6.08
CA LEU A 22 9.07 1.27 -6.23
C LEU A 22 8.15 0.50 -5.27
N ALA A 23 8.44 -0.78 -5.00
CA ALA A 23 7.69 -1.55 -4.03
C ALA A 23 7.84 -0.98 -2.60
N ALA A 24 9.05 -0.55 -2.22
CA ALA A 24 9.27 0.11 -0.94
C ALA A 24 8.54 1.46 -0.85
N GLN A 25 8.54 2.25 -1.92
CA GLN A 25 7.77 3.51 -1.98
C GLN A 25 6.27 3.25 -1.89
N ARG A 26 5.77 2.23 -2.59
CA ARG A 26 4.36 1.83 -2.52
C ARG A 26 3.97 1.47 -1.08
N GLN A 27 4.78 0.68 -0.39
CA GLN A 27 4.56 0.31 1.01
C GLN A 27 4.48 1.56 1.91
N ALA A 28 5.41 2.51 1.76
CA ALA A 28 5.41 3.74 2.54
C ALA A 28 4.18 4.63 2.26
N ILE A 29 3.72 4.68 1.01
CA ILE A 29 2.49 5.40 0.62
C ILE A 29 1.26 4.72 1.21
N GLU A 30 1.16 3.39 1.13
CA GLU A 30 0.06 2.63 1.73
C GLU A 30 -0.03 2.89 3.24
N GLU A 31 1.10 2.92 3.95
CA GLU A 31 1.15 3.28 5.38
C GLU A 31 0.74 4.74 5.68
N GLN A 32 1.01 5.67 4.77
CA GLN A 32 0.54 7.05 4.88
C GLN A 32 -0.98 7.14 4.67
N ILE A 33 -1.51 6.45 3.65
CA ILE A 33 -2.95 6.37 3.37
C ILE A 33 -3.68 5.80 4.60
N ASP A 34 -3.18 4.71 5.18
CA ASP A 34 -3.76 4.08 6.37
C ASP A 34 -3.84 5.05 7.56
N ARG A 35 -2.78 5.82 7.80
CA ARG A 35 -2.76 6.84 8.86
C ARG A 35 -3.80 7.93 8.62
N LEU A 36 -3.89 8.44 7.38
CA LEU A 36 -4.86 9.48 7.01
C LEU A 36 -6.30 8.97 7.10
N ILE A 37 -6.58 7.71 6.76
CA ILE A 37 -7.89 7.10 6.94
C ILE A 37 -8.30 7.11 8.42
N VAL A 38 -7.40 6.72 9.32
CA VAL A 38 -7.65 6.72 10.77
C VAL A 38 -7.88 8.14 11.28
N GLU A 39 -7.06 9.10 10.86
CA GLU A 39 -7.20 10.51 11.23
C GLU A 39 -8.54 11.09 10.75
N ALA A 40 -8.91 10.85 9.48
CA ALA A 40 -10.19 11.25 8.93
C ALA A 40 -11.38 10.63 9.69
N GLY A 41 -11.24 9.37 10.12
CA GLY A 41 -12.19 8.70 11.01
C GLY A 41 -12.35 9.40 12.36
N ARG A 42 -11.24 9.84 12.99
CA ARG A 42 -11.26 10.62 14.25
C ARG A 42 -11.92 11.99 14.07
N LEU A 43 -11.68 12.63 12.92
CA LEU A 43 -12.31 13.89 12.53
C LEU A 43 -13.77 13.73 12.07
N ARG A 44 -14.34 12.52 12.13
CA ARG A 44 -15.72 12.20 11.73
C ARG A 44 -16.02 12.54 10.27
N VAL A 45 -15.01 12.47 9.39
CA VAL A 45 -15.24 12.60 7.94
C VAL A 45 -16.14 11.43 7.48
N PRO A 46 -17.17 11.69 6.66
CA PRO A 46 -18.04 10.63 6.17
C PRO A 46 -17.28 9.53 5.42
N ILE A 47 -17.58 8.27 5.73
CA ILE A 47 -16.87 7.09 5.18
C ILE A 47 -16.90 7.04 3.66
N ASN A 48 -18.00 7.47 3.03
CA ASN A 48 -18.10 7.56 1.57
C ASN A 48 -17.11 8.56 0.97
N ARG A 49 -16.81 9.67 1.65
CA ARG A 49 -15.82 10.67 1.22
C ARG A 49 -14.40 10.15 1.39
N ILE A 50 -14.11 9.48 2.49
CA ILE A 50 -12.81 8.82 2.71
C ILE A 50 -12.56 7.77 1.63
N ALA A 51 -13.57 6.93 1.35
CA ALA A 51 -13.51 5.89 0.32
C ALA A 51 -13.29 6.47 -1.08
N GLU A 52 -14.01 7.54 -1.44
CA GLU A 52 -13.86 8.25 -2.71
C GLU A 52 -12.46 8.87 -2.85
N ALA A 53 -11.98 9.55 -1.81
CA ALA A 53 -10.66 10.21 -1.84
C ALA A 53 -9.48 9.22 -1.87
N ALA A 54 -9.62 8.07 -1.21
CA ALA A 54 -8.59 7.02 -1.18
C ALA A 54 -8.67 6.06 -2.39
N ASP A 55 -9.69 6.18 -3.24
CA ASP A 55 -10.03 5.21 -4.29
C ASP A 55 -10.13 3.76 -3.76
N LEU A 56 -10.79 3.60 -2.62
CA LEU A 56 -10.95 2.32 -1.94
C LEU A 56 -12.42 1.96 -1.75
N ALA A 57 -12.71 0.66 -1.76
CA ALA A 57 -14.03 0.17 -1.38
C ALA A 57 -14.33 0.53 0.08
N ARG A 58 -15.57 0.93 0.39
CA ARG A 58 -16.00 1.28 1.76
C ARG A 58 -15.68 0.19 2.80
N LYS A 59 -15.81 -1.10 2.41
CA LYS A 59 -15.46 -2.25 3.26
C LYS A 59 -13.99 -2.23 3.72
N THR A 60 -13.10 -1.72 2.88
CA THR A 60 -11.68 -1.56 3.18
C THR A 60 -11.50 -0.48 4.23
N ILE A 61 -12.16 0.69 4.08
CA ILE A 61 -12.14 1.76 5.08
C ILE A 61 -12.60 1.27 6.46
N TYR A 62 -13.71 0.52 6.54
CA TYR A 62 -14.17 -0.07 7.80
C TYR A 62 -13.11 -0.99 8.45
N ARG A 63 -12.35 -1.74 7.64
CA ARG A 63 -11.26 -2.60 8.13
C ARG A 63 -10.12 -1.78 8.74
N HIS A 64 -9.75 -0.65 8.15
CA HIS A 64 -8.70 0.21 8.70
C HIS A 64 -9.15 0.88 10.01
N LEU A 65 -10.40 1.34 10.08
CA LEU A 65 -10.96 1.95 11.29
C LEU A 65 -11.21 0.94 12.42
N GLY A 66 -11.49 -0.32 12.10
CA GLY A 66 -11.75 -1.38 13.07
C GLY A 66 -10.50 -2.10 13.60
N LYS A 67 -9.31 -1.81 13.07
CA LYS A 67 -8.06 -2.41 13.57
C LYS A 67 -7.56 -1.64 14.79
N PRO A 68 -7.25 -2.30 15.92
CA PRO A 68 -6.51 -1.65 17.00
C PRO A 68 -5.11 -1.26 16.47
N MET A 69 -4.71 0.01 16.66
CA MET A 69 -3.35 0.45 16.35
C MET A 69 -2.38 -0.34 17.26
N LYS A 70 -1.48 -1.12 16.65
CA LYS A 70 -0.35 -1.74 17.34
C LYS A 70 0.83 -0.79 17.36
#